data_AF-K6TWY2-F1
#
_entry.id   AF-K6TWY2-F1
#
_cell.length_a   1.000
_cell.length_b   1.000
_cell.length_c   1.000
_cell.angle_alpha   90.00
_cell.angle_beta   90.00
_cell.angle_gamma   90.00
#
_symmetry.space_group_name_H-M   'P 1'
#
loop_
_entity.id
_entity.type
_entity.pdbx_description
1 polymer ?
#
loop_
_entity_poly.entity_id
_entity_poly.type
_entity_poly.pdbx_seq_one_letter_code
_entity_poly.pdbx_strand_id
1 'polypeptide(L)' 'MMSLAMASVNDNLKIVQVWHGGKFKKKLSEMGIYKDSQIRVIKK' A
#
# COMPACT_ATOMS: atom_id res chain seq x y z
N MET A 1 -12.36 6.88 1.58
CA MET A 1 -11.27 5.88 1.67
C MET A 1 -10.91 5.46 0.25
N MET A 2 -9.68 5.69 -0.19
CA MET A 2 -9.22 5.36 -1.56
C MET A 2 -8.38 4.08 -1.55
N SER A 3 -8.40 3.33 -2.66
CA SER A 3 -7.50 2.20 -2.87
C SER A 3 -6.20 2.66 -3.51
N LEU A 4 -5.11 1.91 -3.30
CA LEU A 4 -3.80 2.23 -3.87
C LEU A 4 -3.82 2.32 -5.41
N ALA A 5 -4.69 1.57 -6.09
CA ALA A 5 -4.80 1.58 -7.54
C ALA A 5 -5.33 2.91 -8.12
N MET A 6 -5.95 3.74 -7.29
CA MET A 6 -6.46 5.06 -7.69
C MET A 6 -5.44 6.19 -7.50
N ALA A 7 -4.26 5.87 -6.96
CA ALA A 7 -3.24 6.87 -6.66
C ALA A 7 -2.56 7.41 -7.93
N SER A 8 -2.24 8.69 -7.90
CA SER A 8 -1.54 9.38 -8.98
C SER A 8 -0.03 9.30 -8.80
N VAL A 9 0.69 9.51 -9.91
CA VAL A 9 2.15 9.55 -9.89
C VAL A 9 2.63 10.69 -9.01
N ASN A 10 3.64 10.42 -8.18
CA ASN A 10 4.19 11.29 -7.16
C ASN A 10 3.32 11.51 -5.91
N ASP A 11 2.18 10.82 -5.81
CA ASP A 11 1.42 10.84 -4.55
C ASP A 11 2.24 10.21 -3.42
N ASN A 12 2.25 10.89 -2.28
CA ASN A 12 2.74 10.37 -1.02
C ASN A 12 1.53 9.99 -0.16
N LEU A 13 1.35 8.69 0.06
CA LEU A 13 0.18 8.14 0.74
C LEU A 13 0.59 7.41 2.02
N LYS A 14 -0.31 7.39 3.00
CA LYS A 14 -0.21 6.56 4.21
C LYS A 14 -1.19 5.40 4.11
N ILE A 15 -0.70 4.18 4.34
CA ILE A 15 -1.56 3.01 4.37
C ILE A 15 -2.39 3.01 5.67
N VAL A 16 -3.69 3.25 5.53
CA VAL A 16 -4.62 3.21 6.67
C VAL A 16 -5.12 1.80 7.00
N GLN A 17 -5.19 0.93 5.99
CA GLN A 17 -5.64 -0.46 6.16
C GLN A 17 -5.21 -1.33 4.97
N VAL A 18 -4.89 -2.59 5.23
CA VAL A 18 -4.62 -3.61 4.20
C VAL A 18 -5.73 -4.66 4.25
N TRP A 19 -6.57 -4.69 3.22
CA TRP A 19 -7.64 -5.68 3.06
C TRP A 19 -7.13 -6.81 2.16
N HIS A 20 -6.61 -7.88 2.76
CA HIS A 20 -6.31 -9.11 2.03
C HIS A 20 -6.29 -10.32 2.96
N GLY A 21 -6.85 -11.44 2.50
CA GLY A 21 -6.85 -12.71 3.24
C GLY A 21 -5.52 -13.48 3.16
N GLY A 22 -5.21 -14.22 4.23
CA GLY A 22 -4.23 -15.33 4.23
C GLY A 22 -2.79 -14.95 3.83
N LYS A 23 -2.21 -15.75 2.92
CA LYS A 23 -0.80 -15.69 2.48
C LYS A 23 -0.39 -14.33 1.89
N PHE A 24 -1.34 -13.61 1.30
CA PHE A 24 -1.06 -12.34 0.63
C PHE A 24 -0.75 -11.21 1.63
N LYS A 25 -1.41 -11.20 2.79
CA LYS A 25 -1.13 -10.24 3.86
C LYS A 25 0.31 -10.39 4.38
N LYS A 26 0.79 -11.63 4.56
CA LYS A 26 2.17 -11.90 5.00
C LYS A 26 3.19 -11.36 3.98
N LYS A 27 2.97 -11.63 2.70
CA LYS A 27 3.87 -11.16 1.64
C LYS A 27 3.89 -9.64 1.51
N LEU A 28 2.75 -8.97 1.65
CA LEU A 28 2.69 -7.50 1.70
C LEU A 28 3.51 -6.95 2.88
N SER A 29 3.37 -7.54 4.08
CA SER A 29 4.19 -7.13 5.24
C SER A 29 5.69 -7.34 5.01
N GLU A 30 6.10 -8.47 4.42
CA GLU A 30 7.51 -8.74 4.07
C GLU A 30 8.08 -7.73 3.05
N MET A 31 7.21 -7.15 2.20
CA MET A 31 7.57 -6.07 1.28
C MET A 31 7.54 -4.67 1.91
N GLY A 32 7.24 -4.55 3.20
CA GLY A 32 7.11 -3.26 3.89
C GLY A 32 5.76 -2.56 3.70
N ILE A 33 4.75 -3.27 3.19
CA ILE A 33 3.39 -2.75 2.94
C ILE A 33 2.48 -3.21 4.09
N TYR A 34 2.31 -2.34 5.08
CA TYR A 34 1.50 -2.61 6.28
C TYR A 34 0.84 -1.34 6.78
N LYS A 35 -0.04 -1.46 7.78
CA LYS A 35 -0.71 -0.30 8.38
C LYS A 35 0.33 0.72 8.86
N ASP A 36 0.09 1.99 8.57
CA ASP A 36 0.95 3.14 8.89
C ASP A 36 2.21 3.28 8.05
N SER A 37 2.50 2.36 7.11
CA SER A 37 3.60 2.56 6.17
C SER A 37 3.31 3.75 5.23
N GLN A 38 4.37 4.46 4.88
CA GLN A 38 4.35 5.54 3.89
C GLN A 38 4.82 4.99 2.55
N ILE A 39 4.13 5.39 1.49
CA ILE A 39 4.40 4.94 0.13
C ILE A 39 4.38 6.13 -0.82
N ARG A 40 5.36 6.15 -1.71
CA ARG A 40 5.44 7.10 -2.82
C ARG A 40 5.13 6.38 -4.11
N VAL A 41 4.15 6.85 -4.86
CA VAL A 41 3.79 6.28 -6.16
C VAL A 41 4.77 6.79 -7.22
N ILE A 42 5.55 5.87 -7.77
CA ILE A 42 6.43 6.14 -8.90
C ILE A 42 5.83 5.47 -10.14
N LYS A 43 5.87 6.16 -11.28
CA LYS A 43 5.52 5.58 -12.59
C LYS A 43 6.81 5.35 -13.34
N LYS A 44 6.97 4.14 -13.86
CA LYS A 44 8.04 3.80 -14.79
C LYS A 44 7.48 3.82 -16.21
#